data_AF-A0AAF0E9R2-F1
#
_entry.id   AF-A0AAF0E9R2-F1
#
_cell.length_a   1.000
_cell.length_b   1.000
_cell.length_c   1.000
_cell.angle_alpha   90.00
_cell.angle_beta   90.00
_cell.angle_gamma   90.00
#
_symmetry.space_group_name_H-M   'P 1'
#
loop_
_entity.id
_entity.type
_entity.pdbx_description
1 polymer ?
#
loop_
_entity_poly.entity_id
_entity_poly.type
_entity_poly.pdbx_seq_one_letter_code
_entity_poly.pdbx_strand_id
1 'polypeptide(L)'
;MASRANQEVRIIGRVMKVSGDILLLEASDRGTVEVKLQMQDQTPVSQYVEVIGRVSRTGDSVTQHALLSLGDNLDLSLVEHLVVLTPQYPTLFSE
;
A
#
# COMPACT_ATOMS: atom_id res chain seq x y z
N MET A 1 7.01 -1.04 -7.76
CA MET A 1 6.97 0.41 -7.48
C MET A 1 7.57 1.29 -8.59
N ALA A 2 8.77 1.03 -9.10
CA ALA A 2 9.43 1.86 -10.12
C ALA A 2 8.59 2.17 -11.39
N SER A 3 7.85 1.18 -11.92
CA SER A 3 6.95 1.36 -13.08
C SER A 3 5.73 2.27 -12.81
N ARG A 4 5.50 2.65 -11.55
CA ARG A 4 4.41 3.50 -11.10
C ARG A 4 4.91 4.88 -10.61
N ALA A 5 6.15 5.26 -10.92
CA ALA A 5 6.72 6.54 -10.50
C ALA A 5 5.79 7.73 -10.81
N ASN A 6 5.62 8.63 -9.82
CA ASN A 6 4.71 9.77 -9.84
C ASN A 6 3.21 9.46 -9.98
N GLN A 7 2.78 8.20 -10.00
CA GLN A 7 1.37 7.82 -10.05
C GLN A 7 0.76 7.76 -8.63
N GLU A 8 -0.54 7.98 -8.52
CA GLU A 8 -1.32 7.57 -7.34
C GLU A 8 -1.46 6.04 -7.36
N VAL A 9 -1.32 5.43 -6.19
CA VAL A 9 -1.47 3.99 -6.00
C VAL A 9 -2.28 3.71 -4.75
N ARG A 10 -2.93 2.54 -4.74
CA ARG A 10 -3.53 1.93 -3.55
C ARG A 10 -2.73 0.67 -3.23
N ILE A 11 -2.26 0.56 -2.00
CA ILE A 11 -1.41 -0.55 -1.54
C ILE A 11 -2.04 -1.14 -0.29
N ILE A 12 -2.40 -2.41 -0.36
CA ILE A 12 -2.81 -3.19 0.80
C ILE A 12 -1.58 -3.96 1.29
N GLY A 13 -1.28 -3.86 2.58
CA GLY A 13 -0.10 -4.51 3.15
C GLY A 13 -0.16 -4.69 4.66
N ARG A 14 0.79 -5.48 5.17
CA ARG A 14 1.01 -5.70 6.60
C ARG A 14 1.99 -4.66 7.15
N VAL A 15 1.62 -4.04 8.25
CA VAL A 15 2.48 -3.16 9.04
C VAL A 15 3.64 -3.96 9.63
N MET A 16 4.86 -3.65 9.19
CA MET A 16 6.08 -4.28 9.71
C MET A 16 6.69 -3.44 10.82
N LYS A 17 6.72 -2.12 10.63
CA LYS A 17 7.30 -1.17 11.60
C LYS A 17 6.77 0.24 11.35
N VAL A 18 6.63 1.01 12.42
CA VAL A 18 6.46 2.46 12.39
C VAL A 18 7.64 3.11 13.11
N SER A 19 8.25 4.13 12.51
CA SER A 19 9.41 4.84 13.04
C SER A 19 9.32 6.32 12.66
N GLY A 20 8.80 7.14 13.58
CA GLY A 20 8.52 8.54 13.28
C GLY A 20 7.43 8.67 12.21
N ASP A 21 7.74 9.35 11.11
CA ASP A 21 6.88 9.52 9.95
C ASP A 21 7.05 8.42 8.89
N ILE A 22 7.85 7.39 9.17
CA ILE A 22 8.06 6.27 8.25
C ILE A 22 7.29 5.03 8.70
N LEU A 23 6.42 4.54 7.83
CA LEU A 23 5.75 3.25 7.91
C LEU A 23 6.40 2.28 6.91
N LEU A 24 6.85 1.14 7.40
CA LEU A 24 7.32 0.03 6.58
C LEU A 24 6.20 -1.00 6.42
N LEU A 25 5.81 -1.27 5.17
CA LEU A 25 4.79 -2.27 4.81
C LEU A 25 5.40 -3.46 4.09
N GLU A 26 4.92 -4.66 4.40
CA GLU A 26 5.01 -5.81 3.51
C GLU A 26 3.76 -5.83 2.62
N ALA A 27 3.94 -5.63 1.31
CA ALA A 27 2.87 -5.70 0.32
C ALA A 27 2.46 -7.16 0.04
N SER A 28 1.38 -7.34 -0.71
CA SER A 28 0.83 -8.67 -1.04
C SER A 28 1.81 -9.57 -1.82
N ASP A 29 2.70 -8.97 -2.62
CA ASP A 29 3.78 -9.63 -3.37
C ASP A 29 4.99 -10.00 -2.49
N ARG A 30 4.90 -9.81 -1.17
CA ARG A 30 5.98 -9.93 -0.17
C ARG A 30 7.09 -8.89 -0.31
N GLY A 31 6.94 -7.94 -1.23
CA GLY A 31 7.83 -6.79 -1.36
C GLY A 31 7.69 -5.86 -0.16
N THR A 32 8.77 -5.15 0.16
CA THR A 32 8.76 -4.11 1.20
C THR A 32 8.54 -2.75 0.57
N VAL A 33 7.66 -1.94 1.18
CA VAL A 33 7.34 -0.58 0.75
C VAL A 33 7.57 0.38 1.90
N GLU A 34 8.36 1.42 1.64
CA GLU A 34 8.50 2.56 2.56
C GLU A 34 7.41 3.59 2.27
N VAL A 35 6.66 3.95 3.31
CA VAL A 35 5.57 4.93 3.26
C VAL A 35 5.89 6.09 4.18
N LYS A 36 5.90 7.30 3.62
CA LYS A 36 6.02 8.57 4.36
C LYS A 36 4.64 9.03 4.78
N LEU A 37 4.38 8.99 6.08
CA LEU A 37 3.14 9.43 6.72
C LEU A 37 3.13 10.96 6.78
N GLN A 38 2.12 11.60 6.16
CA GLN A 38 2.05 13.07 6.14
C GLN A 38 1.24 13.65 7.30
N MET A 39 0.38 12.85 7.93
CA MET A 39 -0.52 13.31 8.98
C MET A 39 -0.09 12.74 10.33
N GLN A 40 0.22 13.61 11.29
CA GLN A 40 0.72 13.24 12.62
C GLN A 40 -0.21 12.29 13.39
N ASP A 41 -1.51 12.28 13.07
CA ASP A 41 -2.51 11.44 13.74
C ASP A 41 -2.84 10.14 12.99
N GLN A 42 -2.25 9.88 11.82
CA GLN A 42 -2.49 8.65 11.04
C GLN A 42 -1.43 7.60 11.37
N THR A 43 -1.43 7.14 12.62
CA THR A 43 -0.68 5.94 13.01
C THR A 43 -1.53 4.70 12.71
N PRO A 44 -0.98 3.64 12.10
CA PRO A 44 -1.69 2.38 11.92
C PRO A 44 -2.16 1.82 13.27
N VAL A 45 -3.44 1.48 13.37
CA VAL A 45 -4.04 0.85 14.57
C VAL A 45 -4.35 -0.63 14.39
N SER A 46 -4.03 -1.20 13.23
CA SER A 46 -4.21 -2.62 12.89
C SER A 46 -3.00 -3.18 12.15
N GLN A 47 -2.86 -4.51 12.14
CA GLN A 47 -1.77 -5.20 11.45
C GLN A 47 -1.82 -5.04 9.94
N TYR A 48 -3.01 -4.95 9.36
CA TYR A 48 -3.19 -4.74 7.92
C TYR A 48 -3.83 -3.40 7.64
N VAL A 49 -3.32 -2.71 6.63
CA VAL A 49 -3.78 -1.38 6.23
C VAL A 49 -3.86 -1.26 4.72
N GLU A 50 -4.68 -0.32 4.26
CA GLU A 50 -4.64 0.21 2.91
C GLU A 50 -4.00 1.61 2.94
N VAL A 51 -2.95 1.80 2.16
CA VAL A 51 -2.33 3.10 1.90
C VAL A 51 -2.76 3.57 0.52
N ILE A 52 -3.32 4.78 0.48
CA ILE A 52 -3.54 5.54 -0.76
C ILE A 52 -2.52 6.66 -0.78
N GLY A 53 -1.75 6.77 -1.86
CA GLY A 53 -0.73 7.82 -1.93
C GLY A 53 0.02 7.85 -3.25
N ARG A 54 0.98 8.76 -3.33
CA ARG A 54 1.78 9.00 -4.53
C ARG A 54 3.14 8.34 -4.44
N VAL A 55 3.49 7.59 -5.48
CA VAL A 55 4.84 7.03 -5.63
C VAL A 55 5.85 8.14 -5.89
N SER A 56 7.00 8.08 -5.21
CA SER A 56 8.11 9.01 -5.42
C SER A 56 8.60 8.99 -6.87
N ARG A 57 9.33 10.03 -7.27
CA ARG A 57 9.91 10.11 -8.62
C ARG A 57 10.86 8.95 -8.93
N THR A 58 11.60 8.49 -7.92
CA THR A 58 12.56 7.38 -7.99
C THR A 58 11.89 6.02 -7.86
N GLY A 59 10.63 5.96 -7.40
CA GLY A 59 9.89 4.72 -7.26
C GLY A 59 10.27 3.88 -6.03
N ASP A 60 10.94 4.49 -5.06
CA ASP A 60 11.46 3.85 -3.85
C ASP A 60 10.52 3.96 -2.63
N SER A 61 9.60 4.92 -2.65
CA SER A 61 8.76 5.26 -1.51
C SER A 61 7.39 5.77 -1.96
N VAL A 62 6.43 5.78 -1.04
CA VAL A 62 5.10 6.35 -1.23
C VAL A 62 4.90 7.47 -0.22
N THR A 63 4.41 8.62 -0.69
CA THR A 63 3.90 9.66 0.21
C THR A 63 2.41 9.42 0.42
N GLN A 64 2.01 9.15 1.65
CA GLN A 64 0.66 8.78 2.01
C GLN A 64 -0.29 9.99 1.94
N HIS A 65 -1.47 9.78 1.34
CA HIS A 65 -2.60 10.70 1.31
C HIS A 65 -3.77 10.22 2.17
N ALA A 66 -3.99 8.90 2.24
CA ALA A 66 -4.92 8.28 3.18
C ALA A 66 -4.37 6.94 3.69
N LEU A 67 -4.70 6.62 4.94
CA LEU A 67 -4.39 5.35 5.60
C LEU A 67 -5.69 4.78 6.18
N LEU A 68 -6.08 3.58 5.75
CA LEU A 68 -7.27 2.88 6.25
C LEU A 68 -6.85 1.61 6.99
N SER A 69 -7.49 1.35 8.13
CA SER A 69 -7.30 0.11 8.89
C SER A 69 -8.15 -1.01 8.30
N LEU A 70 -7.56 -2.18 8.09
CA LEU A 70 -8.23 -3.39 7.57
C LEU A 70 -8.36 -4.49 8.63
N GLY A 71 -7.97 -4.20 9.88
CA GLY A 71 -7.97 -5.16 10.97
C GLY A 71 -6.77 -6.10 10.95
N ASP A 72 -6.88 -7.19 11.70
CA ASP A 72 -5.75 -8.08 12.01
C ASP A 72 -5.85 -9.47 11.36
N ASN A 73 -6.95 -9.74 10.64
CA ASN A 73 -7.21 -11.03 10.00
C ASN A 73 -7.47 -10.86 8.49
N LEU A 74 -6.44 -10.46 7.75
CA LEU A 74 -6.48 -10.34 6.29
C LEU A 74 -5.52 -11.34 5.62
N ASP A 75 -6.01 -12.06 4.61
CA ASP A 75 -5.19 -12.94 3.79
C ASP A 75 -4.53 -12.16 2.65
N LEU A 76 -3.24 -11.82 2.80
CA LEU A 76 -2.47 -11.13 1.77
C LEU A 76 -2.26 -11.97 0.50
N SER A 77 -2.31 -13.30 0.58
CA SER A 77 -2.21 -14.14 -0.62
C SER A 77 -3.45 -14.01 -1.49
N LEU A 78 -4.64 -13.87 -0.89
CA LEU A 78 -5.86 -13.57 -1.65
C LEU A 78 -5.80 -12.17 -2.28
N VAL A 79 -5.28 -11.17 -1.55
CA VAL A 79 -5.07 -9.82 -2.09
C VAL A 79 -4.14 -9.87 -3.31
N GLU A 80 -3.04 -10.61 -3.24
CA GLU A 80 -2.11 -10.75 -4.37
C GLU A 80 -2.79 -11.34 -5.60
N HIS A 81 -3.61 -12.38 -5.42
CA HIS A 81 -4.39 -12.93 -6.53
C HIS A 81 -5.28 -11.88 -7.18
N LEU A 82 -5.94 -11.02 -6.40
CA LEU A 82 -6.76 -9.93 -6.96
C LEU A 82 -5.91 -8.90 -7.71
N VAL A 83 -4.76 -8.50 -7.15
CA VAL A 83 -3.85 -7.53 -7.77
C VAL A 83 -3.35 -8.04 -9.13
N VAL A 84 -3.02 -9.33 -9.22
CA VAL A 84 -2.56 -9.98 -10.46
C VAL A 84 -3.70 -10.19 -11.46
N LEU A 85 -4.91 -10.51 -10.98
CA LEU A 85 -6.09 -10.78 -11.81
C LEU A 85 -6.64 -9.50 -12.46
N THR A 86 -6.72 -8.41 -11.68
CA THR A 86 -7.33 -7.14 -12.09
C THR A 86 -6.85 -6.64 -13.47
N PRO A 87 -5.54 -6.51 -13.75
CA PRO A 87 -5.07 -6.01 -15.05
C PRO A 87 -5.31 -6.99 -16.22
N GLN A 88 -5.60 -8.26 -15.96
CA GLN A 88 -5.91 -9.26 -17.00
C GLN A 88 -7.34 -9.12 -17.52
N TYR A 89 -8.24 -8.54 -16.73
CA TYR A 89 -9.65 -8.35 -17.06
C TYR A 89 -10.07 -6.88 -16.92
N PRO A 90 -9.46 -5.95 -17.67
CA PRO A 90 -9.74 -4.53 -17.51
C PRO A 90 -11.22 -4.20 -17.69
N THR A 91 -11.94 -4.88 -18.60
CA THR A 91 -13.38 -4.66 -18.80
C THR A 91 -14.26 -4.95 -17.57
N LEU A 92 -13.75 -5.68 -16.58
CA LEU A 92 -14.46 -5.94 -15.31
C LEU A 92 -14.09 -4.95 -14.20
N PHE A 93 -12.93 -4.30 -14.29
CA PHE A 93 -12.32 -3.55 -13.18
C PHE A 93 -11.94 -2.10 -13.51
N SER A 94 -12.02 -1.69 -14.78
CA SER A 94 -11.91 -0.30 -15.22
C SER A 94 -13.22 0.14 -15.86
N GLU A 95 -13.73 1.30 -15.46
CA GLU A 95 -14.77 2.04 -16.20
C GLU A 95 -14.21 2.70 -17.47
#